data_AF-A0A2M8SAM9-F1
#
_entry.id   AF-A0A2M8SAM9-F1
#
_cell.length_a   1.000
_cell.length_b   1.000
_cell.length_c   1.000
_cell.angle_alpha   90.00
_cell.angle_beta   90.00
_cell.angle_gamma   90.00
#
_symmetry.space_group_name_H-M   'P 1'
#
loop_
_entity.id
_entity.type
_entity.pdbx_description
1 polymer ?
#
loop_
_entity_poly.entity_id
_entity_poly.type
_entity_poly.pdbx_seq_one_letter_code
_entity_poly.pdbx_strand_id
1 'polypeptide(L)'
;MTVSTLNLLRNQIDITQVPFSDRGSRLLVNQYPGQSRLYVKLAERLIGLEPGLETYLQRPPFIQDLCLVNHSGDVLDFEVAASAEMLEFQTRIGVFRLVFQDTETLTFGLPPNISGGLRFHAQTELHRRTGTGGELKRVRNLAYATNGKIVRNEVFTDENGRVIEFIVQARDDCAITLHINSRDDLSHPVLPFPVARRNAE
;
A
#
# COMPACT_ATOMS: atom_id res chain seq x y z
N MET A 1 5.99 18.90 -29.50
CA MET A 1 5.99 18.01 -28.32
C MET A 1 4.54 17.73 -27.96
N THR A 2 4.03 16.55 -28.28
CA THR A 2 2.66 16.14 -27.94
C THR A 2 2.61 15.79 -26.47
N VAL A 3 2.02 16.66 -25.65
CA VAL A 3 1.66 16.33 -24.28
C VAL A 3 0.58 15.25 -24.38
N SER A 4 0.84 14.06 -23.84
CA SER A 4 -0.17 13.00 -23.76
C SER A 4 -1.43 13.53 -23.07
N THR A 5 -2.61 13.25 -23.63
CA THR A 5 -3.91 13.68 -23.05
C THR A 5 -4.05 13.22 -21.59
N LEU A 6 -3.43 12.11 -21.21
CA LEU A 6 -3.43 11.60 -19.83
C LEU A 6 -2.69 12.52 -18.85
N ASN A 7 -1.68 13.28 -19.30
CA ASN A 7 -0.99 14.24 -18.43
C ASN A 7 -1.90 15.38 -17.97
N LEU A 8 -2.98 15.67 -18.72
CA LEU A 8 -3.99 16.66 -18.31
C LEU A 8 -4.82 16.18 -17.10
N LEU A 9 -4.84 14.88 -16.82
CA LEU A 9 -5.55 14.29 -15.68
C LEU A 9 -4.70 14.26 -14.41
N ARG A 10 -3.42 14.66 -14.48
CA ARG A 10 -2.56 14.74 -13.29
C ARG A 10 -3.18 15.72 -12.29
N ASN A 11 -3.27 15.29 -11.04
CA ASN A 11 -3.87 16.00 -9.91
C ASN A 11 -5.36 16.36 -10.11
N GLN A 12 -6.07 15.65 -10.99
CA GLN A 12 -7.53 15.74 -11.10
C GLN A 12 -8.25 14.66 -10.29
N ILE A 13 -7.51 13.70 -9.73
CA ILE A 13 -8.05 12.63 -8.89
C ILE A 13 -7.85 13.00 -7.43
N ASP A 14 -8.94 13.33 -6.74
CA ASP A 14 -8.95 13.46 -5.29
C ASP A 14 -9.18 12.09 -4.66
N ILE A 15 -8.09 11.49 -4.15
CA ILE A 15 -8.12 10.15 -3.55
C ILE A 15 -8.83 10.09 -2.19
N THR A 16 -9.26 11.23 -1.64
CA THR A 16 -10.15 11.29 -0.48
C THR A 16 -11.60 11.01 -0.85
N GLN A 17 -11.98 11.20 -2.13
CA GLN A 17 -13.34 11.01 -2.63
C GLN A 17 -13.44 9.78 -3.56
N VAL A 18 -12.45 9.60 -4.43
CA VAL A 18 -12.44 8.53 -5.44
C VAL A 18 -11.24 7.62 -5.21
N PRO A 19 -11.40 6.30 -5.04
CA PRO A 19 -10.27 5.42 -4.81
C PRO A 19 -9.32 5.38 -6.00
N PHE A 20 -8.02 5.41 -5.73
CA PHE A 20 -7.00 5.01 -6.67
C PHE A 20 -7.01 3.47 -6.80
N SER A 21 -7.16 2.98 -8.02
CA SER A 21 -7.29 1.55 -8.34
C SER A 21 -6.84 1.30 -9.77
N ASP A 22 -6.33 0.09 -10.03
CA ASP A 22 -6.03 -0.38 -11.38
C ASP A 22 -7.15 -1.27 -11.95
N ARG A 23 -7.20 -1.40 -13.28
CA ARG A 23 -8.17 -2.21 -14.02
C ARG A 23 -8.09 -3.67 -13.58
N GLY A 24 -9.21 -4.19 -13.09
CA GLY A 24 -9.31 -5.59 -12.66
C GLY A 24 -8.73 -5.84 -11.28
N SER A 25 -8.09 -4.85 -10.66
CA SER A 25 -7.77 -4.91 -9.24
C SER A 25 -9.04 -4.85 -8.39
N ARG A 26 -8.97 -5.50 -7.24
CA ARG A 26 -9.99 -5.39 -6.19
C ARG A 26 -9.56 -4.43 -5.09
N LEU A 27 -8.34 -3.90 -5.13
CA LEU A 27 -7.82 -3.04 -4.08
C LEU A 27 -8.19 -1.59 -4.40
N LEU A 28 -8.78 -0.94 -3.41
CA LEU A 28 -9.20 0.46 -3.51
C LEU A 28 -8.36 1.25 -2.50
N VAL A 29 -7.47 2.11 -2.99
CA VAL A 29 -6.61 2.95 -2.15
C VAL A 29 -7.22 4.33 -2.02
N ASN A 30 -7.44 4.77 -0.77
CA ASN A 30 -7.94 6.10 -0.47
C ASN A 30 -7.04 6.79 0.56
N GLN A 31 -7.15 8.11 0.63
CA GLN A 31 -6.60 8.92 1.70
C GLN A 31 -7.71 9.33 2.67
N TYR A 32 -7.43 9.37 3.97
CA TYR A 32 -8.32 10.00 4.94
C TYR A 32 -8.36 11.52 4.72
N PRO A 33 -9.55 12.15 4.64
CA PRO A 33 -9.65 13.60 4.44
C PRO A 33 -8.84 14.39 5.47
N GLY A 34 -7.98 15.29 5.00
CA GLY A 34 -7.15 16.17 5.84
C GLY A 34 -6.03 15.46 6.61
N GLN A 35 -5.72 14.20 6.30
CA GLN A 35 -4.69 13.44 7.02
C GLN A 35 -3.67 12.82 6.05
N SER A 36 -2.41 12.73 6.47
CA SER A 36 -1.37 12.00 5.75
C SER A 36 -1.40 10.50 6.09
N ARG A 37 -2.56 9.89 5.83
CA ARG A 37 -2.83 8.47 6.07
C ARG A 37 -3.69 7.88 4.97
N LEU A 38 -3.35 6.68 4.54
CA LEU A 38 -4.10 5.91 3.57
C LEU A 38 -4.88 4.80 4.24
N TYR A 39 -5.90 4.31 3.53
CA TYR A 39 -6.56 3.04 3.84
C TYR A 39 -6.83 2.27 2.55
N VAL A 40 -6.88 0.94 2.68
CA VAL A 40 -7.13 0.03 1.55
C VAL A 40 -8.40 -0.76 1.80
N LYS A 41 -9.38 -0.61 0.92
CA LYS A 41 -10.61 -1.42 0.88
C LYS A 41 -10.52 -2.51 -0.18
N LEU A 42 -11.33 -3.54 -0.04
CA LEU A 42 -11.51 -4.58 -1.05
C LEU A 42 -12.89 -4.45 -1.70
N ALA A 43 -12.92 -4.38 -3.03
CA ALA A 43 -14.14 -4.17 -3.83
C ALA A 43 -15.04 -5.42 -3.95
N GLU A 44 -14.66 -6.54 -3.34
CA GLU A 44 -15.34 -7.83 -3.56
C GLU A 44 -16.61 -8.03 -2.73
N ARG A 45 -17.61 -8.63 -3.37
CA ARG A 45 -18.79 -9.20 -2.71
C ARG A 45 -18.42 -10.57 -2.14
N LEU A 46 -18.41 -10.72 -0.81
CA LEU A 46 -18.46 -12.05 -0.20
C LEU A 46 -19.90 -12.57 -0.32
N ILE A 47 -20.20 -13.24 -1.43
CA ILE A 47 -21.52 -13.84 -1.72
C ILE A 47 -21.90 -14.90 -0.65
N GLY A 48 -20.94 -15.34 0.17
CA GLY A 48 -21.15 -16.38 1.18
C GLY A 48 -21.30 -15.92 2.64
N LEU A 49 -21.28 -14.62 2.97
CA LEU A 49 -21.25 -14.20 4.39
C LEU A 49 -22.49 -13.48 4.92
N GLU A 50 -23.22 -12.65 4.15
CA GLU A 50 -24.50 -12.10 4.61
C GLU A 50 -25.42 -11.70 3.43
N PRO A 51 -26.74 -11.95 3.52
CA PRO A 51 -27.70 -11.45 2.54
C PRO A 51 -27.96 -9.96 2.75
N GLY A 52 -27.31 -9.12 1.95
CA GLY A 52 -27.57 -7.68 1.87
C GLY A 52 -26.86 -7.06 0.66
N LEU A 53 -27.59 -6.34 -0.19
CA LEU A 53 -27.08 -5.85 -1.48
C LEU A 53 -25.95 -4.80 -1.35
N GLU A 54 -25.77 -4.22 -0.16
CA GLU A 54 -24.92 -3.04 0.11
C GLU A 54 -24.00 -3.16 1.34
N THR A 55 -24.07 -4.25 2.12
CA THR A 55 -23.30 -4.39 3.38
C THR A 55 -21.78 -4.35 3.18
N TYR A 56 -21.30 -4.57 1.94
CA TYR A 56 -19.89 -4.48 1.61
C TYR A 56 -19.35 -3.03 1.62
N LEU A 57 -20.19 -2.02 1.37
CA LEU A 57 -19.79 -0.60 1.37
C LEU A 57 -19.41 -0.11 2.77
N GLN A 58 -20.02 -0.69 3.81
CA GLN A 58 -19.82 -0.33 5.21
C GLN A 58 -18.71 -1.14 5.89
N ARG A 59 -18.03 -2.05 5.17
CA ARG A 59 -16.96 -2.83 5.76
C ARG A 59 -15.77 -1.92 6.12
N PRO A 60 -15.15 -2.17 7.29
CA PRO A 60 -13.93 -1.47 7.64
C PRO A 60 -12.86 -1.77 6.59
N PRO A 61 -11.91 -0.84 6.35
CA PRO A 61 -10.80 -1.08 5.46
C PRO A 61 -9.99 -2.31 5.90
N PHE A 62 -9.46 -3.05 4.91
CA PHE A 62 -8.63 -4.21 5.15
C PHE A 62 -7.26 -3.82 5.70
N ILE A 63 -6.69 -2.73 5.17
CA ILE A 63 -5.55 -2.01 5.75
C ILE A 63 -6.03 -0.65 6.21
N GLN A 64 -5.78 -0.32 7.48
CA GLN A 64 -6.14 0.95 8.10
C GLN A 64 -4.87 1.72 8.49
N ASP A 65 -5.01 3.04 8.62
CA ASP A 65 -3.98 3.96 9.10
C ASP A 65 -2.59 3.73 8.48
N LEU A 66 -2.53 3.46 7.17
CA LEU A 66 -1.28 3.28 6.45
C LEU A 66 -0.56 4.63 6.36
N CYS A 67 0.54 4.73 7.08
CA CYS A 67 1.40 5.91 7.19
C CYS A 67 2.74 5.63 6.52
N LEU A 68 3.33 6.69 5.95
CA LEU A 68 4.74 6.71 5.59
C LEU A 68 5.55 7.05 6.85
N VAL A 69 6.67 6.35 7.08
CA VAL A 69 7.52 6.57 8.27
C VAL A 69 8.98 6.79 7.90
N ASN A 70 9.69 7.53 8.75
CA ASN A 70 11.15 7.71 8.64
C ASN A 70 11.93 6.57 9.32
N HIS A 71 13.26 6.68 9.35
CA HIS A 71 14.17 5.74 10.01
C HIS A 71 13.93 5.52 11.52
N SER A 72 13.38 6.53 12.21
CA SER A 72 13.08 6.47 13.66
C SER A 72 11.72 5.81 13.93
N GLY A 73 10.85 5.74 12.92
CA GLY A 73 9.44 5.35 13.06
C GLY A 73 8.49 6.55 13.21
N ASP A 74 8.94 7.79 13.03
CA ASP A 74 8.04 8.95 13.05
C ASP A 74 7.18 8.95 11.78
N VAL A 75 5.89 9.20 11.95
CA VAL A 75 4.95 9.40 10.84
C VAL A 75 5.36 10.65 10.05
N LEU A 76 5.25 10.54 8.73
CA LEU A 76 5.57 11.60 7.78
C LEU A 76 4.28 12.21 7.24
N ASP A 77 4.17 13.53 7.37
CA ASP A 77 3.19 14.28 6.58
C ASP A 77 3.56 14.22 5.09
N PHE A 78 2.54 14.20 4.25
CA PHE A 78 2.67 14.22 2.81
C PHE A 78 1.59 15.02 2.11
N GLU A 79 1.98 15.61 0.98
CA GLU A 79 1.08 16.03 -0.09
C GLU A 79 1.07 14.98 -1.19
N VAL A 80 -0.10 14.67 -1.74
CA VAL A 80 -0.24 13.66 -2.80
C VAL A 80 -0.48 14.30 -4.15
N ALA A 81 0.25 13.83 -5.16
CA ALA A 81 -0.01 14.08 -6.56
C ALA A 81 -0.46 12.77 -7.21
N ALA A 82 -1.65 12.76 -7.81
CA ALA A 82 -2.23 11.57 -8.43
C ALA A 82 -2.16 11.66 -9.96
N SER A 83 -1.74 10.59 -10.61
CA SER A 83 -1.93 10.36 -12.05
C SER A 83 -2.76 9.10 -12.27
N ALA A 84 -3.02 8.74 -13.53
CA ALA A 84 -3.72 7.50 -13.86
C ALA A 84 -3.01 6.25 -13.32
N GLU A 85 -1.67 6.24 -13.38
CA GLU A 85 -0.87 5.03 -13.09
C GLU A 85 -0.19 5.07 -11.72
N MET A 86 -0.11 6.23 -11.08
CA MET A 86 0.77 6.42 -9.91
C MET A 86 0.30 7.50 -8.96
N LEU A 87 0.52 7.26 -7.67
CA LEU A 87 0.50 8.30 -6.64
C LEU A 87 1.93 8.68 -6.24
N GLU A 88 2.20 9.97 -6.12
CA GLU A 88 3.46 10.49 -5.58
C GLU A 88 3.18 11.23 -4.27
N PHE A 89 3.87 10.86 -3.21
CA PHE A 89 3.74 11.44 -1.87
C PHE A 89 4.99 12.26 -1.56
N GLN A 90 4.86 13.58 -1.59
CA GLN A 90 5.94 14.50 -1.23
C GLN A 90 6.03 14.58 0.29
N THR A 91 7.15 14.11 0.87
CA THR A 91 7.42 14.19 2.32
C THR A 91 8.65 15.04 2.61
N ARG A 92 8.90 15.32 3.90
CA ARG A 92 10.14 15.97 4.36
C ARG A 92 11.44 15.16 4.10
N ILE A 93 11.34 13.85 3.81
CA ILE A 93 12.51 12.99 3.52
C ILE A 93 12.58 12.57 2.05
N GLY A 94 11.78 13.17 1.19
CA GLY A 94 11.73 12.88 -0.25
C GLY A 94 10.40 12.28 -0.70
N VAL A 95 10.38 11.81 -1.95
CA VAL A 95 9.14 11.36 -2.61
C VAL A 95 8.99 9.86 -2.50
N PHE A 96 7.92 9.43 -1.83
CA PHE A 96 7.43 8.06 -1.94
C PHE A 96 6.49 7.95 -3.14
N ARG A 97 6.39 6.78 -3.73
CA ARG A 97 5.52 6.54 -4.87
C ARG A 97 4.74 5.26 -4.69
N LEU A 98 3.51 5.19 -5.19
CA LEU A 98 2.68 3.99 -5.16
C LEU A 98 2.16 3.69 -6.56
N VAL A 99 2.31 2.44 -6.97
CA VAL A 99 1.74 1.87 -8.20
C VAL A 99 1.11 0.52 -7.92
N PHE A 100 0.25 0.06 -8.82
CA PHE A 100 -0.16 -1.33 -8.87
C PHE A 100 0.90 -2.13 -9.65
N GLN A 101 1.50 -3.15 -9.04
CA GLN A 101 2.38 -4.08 -9.76
C GLN A 101 1.57 -5.10 -10.56
N ASP A 102 0.42 -5.49 -10.01
CA ASP A 102 -0.59 -6.36 -10.60
C ASP A 102 -1.93 -6.14 -9.88
N THR A 103 -2.95 -6.94 -10.20
CA THR A 103 -4.31 -6.78 -9.66
C THR A 103 -4.42 -7.01 -8.15
N GLU A 104 -3.41 -7.61 -7.51
CA GLU A 104 -3.40 -8.00 -6.09
C GLU A 104 -2.23 -7.38 -5.30
N THR A 105 -1.35 -6.61 -5.94
CA THR A 105 -0.10 -6.12 -5.34
C THR A 105 0.06 -4.61 -5.50
N LEU A 106 0.11 -3.93 -4.36
CA LEU A 106 0.53 -2.54 -4.24
C LEU A 106 2.04 -2.46 -4.06
N THR A 107 2.72 -1.59 -4.81
CA THR A 107 4.17 -1.40 -4.71
C THR A 107 4.53 0.03 -4.38
N PHE A 108 5.17 0.22 -3.23
CA PHE A 108 5.72 1.49 -2.77
C PHE A 108 7.18 1.63 -3.18
N GLY A 109 7.50 2.66 -3.96
CA GLY A 109 8.86 3.13 -4.20
C GLY A 109 9.28 4.12 -3.12
N LEU A 110 10.50 3.96 -2.61
CA LEU A 110 11.03 4.79 -1.53
C LEU A 110 11.98 5.88 -2.07
N PRO A 111 12.16 7.00 -1.35
CA PRO A 111 13.20 7.96 -1.64
C PRO A 111 14.58 7.27 -1.63
N PRO A 112 15.43 7.50 -2.65
CA PRO A 112 16.71 6.80 -2.75
C PRO A 112 17.67 7.21 -1.61
N ASN A 113 18.49 6.26 -1.16
CA ASN A 113 19.57 6.46 -0.19
C ASN A 113 19.14 6.95 1.20
N ILE A 114 17.85 6.80 1.54
CA ILE A 114 17.28 7.16 2.85
C ILE A 114 16.59 5.94 3.47
N SER A 115 16.61 5.84 4.81
CA SER A 115 15.79 4.86 5.53
C SER A 115 14.37 5.39 5.73
N GLY A 116 13.39 4.61 5.30
CA GLY A 116 11.98 4.91 5.44
C GLY A 116 11.14 3.65 5.27
N GLY A 117 9.83 3.79 5.43
CA GLY A 117 8.98 2.60 5.45
C GLY A 117 7.51 2.88 5.56
N LEU A 118 6.77 1.84 5.89
CA LEU A 118 5.33 1.85 6.09
C LEU A 118 5.02 1.47 7.53
N ARG A 119 4.00 2.13 8.11
CA ARG A 119 3.30 1.64 9.30
C ARG A 119 1.84 1.48 8.95
N PHE A 120 1.21 0.37 9.31
CA PHE A 120 -0.22 0.18 9.03
C PHE A 120 -0.88 -0.81 10.00
N HIS A 121 -2.19 -0.69 10.12
CA HIS A 121 -3.04 -1.59 10.87
C HIS A 121 -3.65 -2.64 9.95
N ALA A 122 -3.63 -3.90 10.41
CA ALA A 122 -4.29 -5.01 9.74
C ALA A 122 -5.04 -5.88 10.75
N GLN A 123 -6.26 -6.27 10.41
CA GLN A 123 -7.07 -7.17 11.22
C GLN A 123 -6.74 -8.63 10.90
N THR A 124 -5.81 -9.21 11.66
CA THR A 124 -5.36 -10.60 11.47
C THR A 124 -5.16 -11.33 12.79
N GLU A 125 -5.50 -12.62 12.77
CA GLU A 125 -5.36 -13.53 13.92
C GLU A 125 -3.95 -14.14 13.97
N LEU A 126 -3.28 -14.32 12.83
CA LEU A 126 -1.98 -14.99 12.73
C LEU A 126 -0.94 -14.16 11.96
N HIS A 127 0.26 -14.00 12.52
CA HIS A 127 1.40 -13.34 11.88
C HIS A 127 2.63 -14.24 11.84
N ARG A 128 3.38 -14.19 10.74
CA ARG A 128 4.67 -14.85 10.56
C ARG A 128 5.66 -13.88 9.92
N ARG A 129 6.82 -13.65 10.55
CA ARG A 129 7.92 -12.90 9.92
C ARG A 129 8.66 -13.78 8.91
N THR A 130 9.11 -13.19 7.81
CA THR A 130 9.95 -13.83 6.81
C THR A 130 11.26 -13.05 6.65
N GLY A 131 12.25 -13.60 5.93
CA GLY A 131 13.52 -12.92 5.70
C GLY A 131 13.40 -11.62 4.88
N THR A 132 12.31 -11.47 4.13
CA THR A 132 12.03 -10.31 3.26
C THR A 132 10.89 -9.43 3.77
N GLY A 133 10.23 -9.79 4.87
CA GLY A 133 9.09 -9.04 5.42
C GLY A 133 8.22 -9.90 6.34
N GLY A 134 6.96 -10.14 5.97
CA GLY A 134 6.07 -10.98 6.76
C GLY A 134 4.74 -11.28 6.10
N GLU A 135 4.02 -12.21 6.71
CA GLU A 135 2.72 -12.71 6.29
C GLU A 135 1.72 -12.59 7.43
N LEU A 136 0.50 -12.20 7.10
CA LEU A 136 -0.65 -12.07 8.00
C LEU A 136 -1.77 -12.93 7.40
N LYS A 137 -2.28 -13.90 8.15
CA LYS A 137 -3.30 -14.85 7.66
C LYS A 137 -4.67 -14.64 8.33
N ARG A 138 -5.73 -14.65 7.53
CA ARG A 138 -7.15 -14.63 7.95
C ARG A 138 -8.07 -15.10 6.79
N VAL A 139 -9.28 -14.54 6.63
CA VAL A 139 -10.18 -14.75 5.46
C VAL A 139 -9.56 -14.19 4.16
N ARG A 140 -8.70 -13.18 4.31
CA ARG A 140 -7.79 -12.68 3.28
C ARG A 140 -6.40 -12.60 3.88
N ASN A 141 -5.43 -12.91 3.04
CA ASN A 141 -4.05 -13.01 3.42
C ASN A 141 -3.31 -11.77 2.91
N LEU A 142 -2.44 -11.21 3.76
CA LEU A 142 -1.60 -10.06 3.43
C LEU A 142 -0.15 -10.47 3.61
N ALA A 143 0.65 -10.35 2.55
CA ALA A 143 2.09 -10.36 2.66
C ALA A 143 2.66 -8.96 2.41
N TYR A 144 3.64 -8.59 3.21
CA TYR A 144 4.46 -7.42 2.97
C TYR A 144 5.90 -7.87 2.77
N ALA A 145 6.56 -7.33 1.75
CA ALA A 145 7.92 -7.73 1.42
C ALA A 145 8.72 -6.56 0.83
N THR A 146 10.04 -6.71 0.79
CA THR A 146 10.95 -5.73 0.17
C THR A 146 12.09 -6.43 -0.56
N ASN A 147 12.66 -5.74 -1.56
CA ASN A 147 13.96 -6.05 -2.15
C ASN A 147 15.11 -5.25 -1.50
N GLY A 148 14.81 -4.37 -0.54
CA GLY A 148 15.76 -3.56 0.20
C GLY A 148 16.31 -4.25 1.46
N LYS A 149 17.25 -3.58 2.13
CA LYS A 149 17.76 -4.06 3.42
C LYS A 149 16.78 -3.66 4.53
N ILE A 150 16.20 -4.63 5.22
CA ILE A 150 15.32 -4.41 6.36
C ILE A 150 16.12 -3.81 7.53
N VAL A 151 15.63 -2.69 8.06
CA VAL A 151 16.17 -2.02 9.25
C VAL A 151 15.30 -2.32 10.47
N ARG A 152 13.97 -2.34 10.28
CA ARG A 152 12.99 -2.65 11.32
C ARG A 152 11.81 -3.41 10.73
N ASN A 153 11.37 -4.45 11.42
CA ASN A 153 10.19 -5.25 11.08
C ASN A 153 9.54 -5.67 12.39
N GLU A 154 8.69 -4.80 12.92
CA GLU A 154 8.05 -4.96 14.22
C GLU A 154 6.54 -5.09 14.06
N VAL A 155 5.95 -5.88 14.96
CA VAL A 155 4.51 -6.06 15.01
C VAL A 155 4.07 -5.91 16.44
N PHE A 156 3.14 -5.00 16.63
CA PHE A 156 2.53 -4.68 17.91
C PHE A 156 1.04 -4.97 17.83
N THR A 157 0.38 -5.02 18.99
CA THR A 157 -1.08 -5.09 19.08
C THR A 157 -1.55 -3.87 19.84
N ASP A 158 -2.56 -3.19 19.32
CA ASP A 158 -3.30 -2.14 20.01
C ASP A 158 -4.80 -2.47 20.05
N GLU A 159 -5.62 -1.52 20.47
CA GLU A 159 -7.08 -1.67 20.54
C GLU A 159 -7.74 -1.92 19.17
N ASN A 160 -7.08 -1.56 18.06
CA ASN A 160 -7.61 -1.64 16.70
C ASN A 160 -7.08 -2.85 15.91
N GLY A 161 -6.14 -3.61 16.46
CA GLY A 161 -5.64 -4.85 15.88
C GLY A 161 -4.12 -4.93 15.89
N ARG A 162 -3.53 -5.51 14.84
CA ARG A 162 -2.08 -5.57 14.71
C ARG A 162 -1.56 -4.35 13.97
N VAL A 163 -0.53 -3.73 14.53
CA VAL A 163 0.24 -2.65 13.93
C VAL A 163 1.53 -3.22 13.39
N ILE A 164 1.77 -3.08 12.09
CA ILE A 164 2.99 -3.48 11.43
C ILE A 164 3.83 -2.23 11.20
N GLU A 165 5.08 -2.23 11.63
CA GLU A 165 6.07 -1.23 11.29
C GLU A 165 7.21 -1.87 10.50
N PHE A 166 7.36 -1.42 9.25
CA PHE A 166 8.30 -2.00 8.30
C PHE A 166 9.16 -0.93 7.66
N ILE A 167 10.41 -0.83 8.12
CA ILE A 167 11.39 0.19 7.71
C ILE A 167 12.55 -0.49 6.98
N VAL A 168 12.91 0.07 5.83
CA VAL A 168 13.97 -0.44 4.96
C VAL A 168 14.97 0.67 4.66
N GLN A 169 16.25 0.30 4.53
CA GLN A 169 17.27 1.19 3.99
C GLN A 169 17.15 1.16 2.47
N ALA A 170 16.59 2.22 1.90
CA ALA A 170 16.36 2.30 0.47
C ALA A 170 17.65 2.52 -0.33
N ARG A 171 17.72 1.83 -1.46
CA ARG A 171 18.63 2.11 -2.58
C ARG A 171 17.78 2.60 -3.76
N ASP A 172 18.41 2.92 -4.90
CA ASP A 172 17.76 3.60 -6.03
C ASP A 172 16.52 2.89 -6.61
N ASP A 173 16.42 1.57 -6.47
CA ASP A 173 15.35 0.74 -7.03
C ASP A 173 14.50 0.02 -5.95
N CYS A 174 14.60 0.49 -4.72
CA CYS A 174 13.97 -0.16 -3.57
C CYS A 174 12.44 -0.06 -3.62
N ALA A 175 11.80 -1.19 -3.33
CA ALA A 175 10.37 -1.34 -3.27
C ALA A 175 9.93 -2.02 -1.96
N ILE A 176 8.77 -1.61 -1.43
CA ILE A 176 7.99 -2.37 -0.46
C ILE A 176 6.68 -2.76 -1.14
N THR A 177 6.33 -4.05 -1.13
CA THR A 177 5.06 -4.54 -1.66
C THR A 177 4.09 -4.84 -0.53
N LEU A 178 2.80 -4.61 -0.80
CA LEU A 178 1.68 -5.14 -0.03
C LEU A 178 0.85 -6.01 -0.98
N HIS A 179 0.94 -7.33 -0.81
CA HIS A 179 0.25 -8.33 -1.61
C HIS A 179 -0.97 -8.86 -0.85
N ILE A 180 -2.16 -8.66 -1.39
CA ILE A 180 -3.43 -9.02 -0.73
C ILE A 180 -4.18 -9.99 -1.64
N ASN A 181 -4.31 -11.24 -1.20
CA ASN A 181 -5.00 -12.27 -1.97
C ASN A 181 -5.87 -13.16 -1.07
N SER A 182 -6.60 -14.08 -1.70
CA SER A 182 -7.44 -15.08 -1.00
C SER A 182 -6.78 -16.44 -0.85
N ARG A 183 -5.55 -16.61 -1.34
CA ARG A 183 -4.86 -17.90 -1.46
C ARG A 183 -3.91 -18.08 -0.27
N ASP A 184 -3.64 -19.32 0.11
CA ASP A 184 -2.71 -19.61 1.21
C ASP A 184 -1.25 -19.35 0.86
N ASP A 185 -0.92 -19.44 -0.44
CA ASP A 185 0.36 -19.03 -0.99
C ASP A 185 0.37 -17.51 -1.19
N LEU A 186 1.25 -16.87 -0.43
CA LEU A 186 1.50 -15.43 -0.45
C LEU A 186 2.84 -15.08 -1.13
N SER A 187 3.51 -16.08 -1.71
CA SER A 187 4.71 -15.87 -2.51
C SER A 187 4.37 -14.99 -3.70
N HIS A 188 5.08 -13.88 -3.80
CA HIS A 188 4.97 -12.95 -4.91
C HIS A 188 6.35 -12.33 -5.15
N PRO A 189 6.66 -11.96 -6.40
CA PRO A 189 7.89 -11.25 -6.69
C PRO A 189 7.83 -9.83 -6.13
N VAL A 190 8.91 -9.37 -5.51
CA VAL A 190 9.15 -7.95 -5.26
C VAL A 190 9.95 -7.40 -6.42
N LEU A 191 9.27 -6.73 -7.35
CA LEU A 191 9.96 -6.11 -8.50
C LEU A 191 10.71 -4.85 -8.03
N PRO A 192 11.88 -4.53 -8.62
CA PRO A 192 12.47 -3.21 -8.47
C PRO A 192 11.46 -2.13 -8.85
N PHE A 193 11.38 -1.04 -8.09
CA PHE A 193 10.33 -0.03 -8.30
C PHE A 193 10.25 0.51 -9.74
N PRO A 194 11.37 0.79 -10.45
CA PRO A 194 11.32 1.24 -11.83
C PRO A 194 10.70 0.21 -12.81
N VAL A 195 10.74 -1.08 -12.49
CA VAL A 195 10.11 -2.15 -13.26
C VAL A 195 8.61 -2.18 -12.97
N ALA A 196 8.21 -2.16 -11.70
CA ALA A 196 6.80 -2.10 -11.31
C ALA A 196 6.10 -0.87 -11.92
N ARG A 197 6.74 0.31 -11.86
CA ARG A 197 6.22 1.55 -12.46
C ARG A 197 5.98 1.43 -13.96
N ARG A 198 6.89 0.79 -14.70
CA ARG A 198 6.77 0.61 -16.15
C ARG A 198 5.66 -0.36 -16.52
N ASN A 199 5.38 -1.33 -15.66
CA ASN A 199 4.28 -2.28 -15.89
C ASN A 199 2.91 -1.68 -15.59
N ALA A 200 2.88 -0.57 -14.83
CA ALA A 200 1.67 0.20 -14.60
C ALA A 200 1.36 1.17 -15.77
N GLU A 201 2.37 1.66 -16.49
CA GLU A 201 2.21 2.51 -17.70
C GLU A 201 1.55 1.77 -18.89
#